data_AF-A0A4Y7PNL7-F1
#
_entry.id   AF-A0A4Y7PNL7-F1
#
_cell.length_a   1.000
_cell.length_b   1.000
_cell.length_c   1.000
_cell.angle_alpha   90.00
_cell.angle_beta   90.00
_cell.angle_gamma   90.00
#
_symmetry.space_group_name_H-M   'P 1'
#
loop_
_entity.id
_entity.type
_entity.pdbx_description
1 polymer ?
#
loop_
_entity_poly.entity_id
_entity_poly.type
_entity_poly.pdbx_seq_one_letter_code
_entity_poly.pdbx_strand_id
1 'polypeptide(L)' 'PVMTFTALALLQRLKTRFPAARGFPGRHFSLSTFMIASKVVCDDTYSNKSWAVVVQGRFVLREINQMEEEMCTYLE' A
#
# COMPACT_ATOMS: atom_id res chain seq x y z
N PRO A 1 13.20 9.80 2.19
CA PRO A 1 13.94 8.71 2.87
C PRO A 1 13.09 7.92 3.87
N VAL A 2 12.48 8.58 4.87
CA VAL A 2 11.70 7.91 5.94
C VAL A 2 10.53 7.08 5.38
N MET A 3 9.74 7.62 4.45
CA MET A 3 8.63 6.90 3.82
C MET A 3 9.05 5.60 3.12
N THR A 4 10.22 5.60 2.49
CA THR A 4 10.76 4.44 1.76
C THR A 4 11.17 3.33 2.73
N PHE A 5 11.77 3.70 3.87
CA PHE A 5 12.17 2.76 4.93
C PHE A 5 10.97 2.20 5.68
N THR A 6 9.98 3.03 6.02
CA THR A 6 8.73 2.55 6.66
C THR A 6 7.93 1.65 5.72
N ALA A 7 7.87 1.98 4.43
CA ALA A 7 7.25 1.11 3.44
C ALA A 7 7.98 -0.25 3.33
N LEU A 8 9.33 -0.26 3.26
CA LEU A 8 10.11 -1.50 3.23
C LEU A 8 9.95 -2.32 4.51
N ALA A 9 9.92 -1.67 5.69
CA ALA A 9 9.73 -2.34 6.97
C ALA A 9 8.34 -2.98 7.10
N LEU A 10 7.28 -2.27 6.66
CA LEU A 10 5.93 -2.83 6.58
C LEU A 10 5.89 -4.02 5.61
N LEU A 11 6.49 -3.87 4.42
CA LEU A 11 6.53 -4.91 3.38
C LEU A 11 7.20 -6.19 3.90
N GLN A 12 8.31 -6.05 4.62
CA GLN A 12 9.01 -7.17 5.25
C GLN A 12 8.15 -7.83 6.33
N ARG A 13 7.53 -7.05 7.23
CA ARG A 13 6.63 -7.58 8.27
C ARG A 13 5.47 -8.36 7.67
N LEU A 14 4.84 -7.83 6.64
CA LEU A 14 3.70 -8.46 5.99
C LEU A 14 4.11 -9.74 5.26
N LYS A 15 5.25 -9.75 4.57
CA LYS A 15 5.84 -10.97 3.98
C LYS A 15 6.16 -12.05 5.02
N THR A 16 6.62 -11.66 6.20
CA THR A 16 6.92 -12.63 7.28
C THR A 16 5.67 -13.16 7.96
N ARG A 17 4.60 -12.36 8.10
CA ARG A 17 3.34 -12.79 8.74
C ARG A 17 2.40 -13.54 7.80
N PHE A 18 2.33 -13.16 6.54
CA PHE A 18 1.40 -13.72 5.58
C PHE A 18 2.12 -14.13 4.28
N PRO A 19 2.87 -15.26 4.29
CA PRO A 19 3.45 -15.82 3.07
C PRO A 19 2.39 -16.24 2.03
N ALA A 20 1.13 -16.38 2.46
CA ALA A 20 -0.03 -16.69 1.62
C ALA A 20 -0.62 -15.49 0.87
N ALA A 21 -0.24 -14.24 1.19
CA ALA A 21 -0.64 -13.03 0.46
C ALA A 21 0.00 -12.92 -0.95
N ARG A 22 0.45 -14.05 -1.49
CA ARG A 22 1.03 -14.26 -2.82
C ARG A 22 0.01 -14.11 -3.95
N GLY A 23 -1.27 -13.95 -3.62
CA GLY A 23 -2.39 -13.80 -4.55
C GLY A 23 -2.46 -12.46 -5.28
N PHE A 24 -1.79 -11.41 -4.77
CA PHE A 24 -1.67 -10.14 -5.49
C PHE A 24 -0.34 -10.09 -6.25
N PRO A 25 -0.33 -9.78 -7.56
CA PRO A 25 0.91 -9.65 -8.31
C PRO A 25 1.75 -8.57 -7.62
N GLY A 26 2.99 -8.90 -7.21
CA GLY A 26 3.77 -8.16 -6.20
C GLY A 26 3.97 -6.64 -6.42
N ARG A 27 3.58 -6.12 -7.59
CA ARG A 27 3.47 -4.68 -7.88
C ARG A 27 2.29 -3.99 -7.18
N HIS A 28 1.17 -4.68 -6.96
CA HIS A 28 0.01 -4.17 -6.22
C HIS A 28 0.40 -3.97 -4.75
N PHE A 29 1.01 -5.00 -4.18
CA PHE A 29 1.47 -5.03 -2.79
C PHE A 29 2.47 -3.92 -2.45
N SER A 30 3.40 -3.60 -3.38
CA SER A 30 4.37 -2.52 -3.19
C SER A 30 3.69 -1.14 -3.15
N LEU A 31 2.66 -0.93 -3.97
CA LEU A 31 1.90 0.32 -3.97
C LEU A 31 1.07 0.47 -2.69
N SER A 32 0.33 -0.56 -2.29
CA SER A 32 -0.50 -0.54 -1.07
C SER A 32 0.36 -0.25 0.16
N THR A 33 1.56 -0.84 0.23
CA THR A 33 2.48 -0.61 1.34
C THR A 33 2.99 0.83 1.38
N PHE A 34 3.30 1.40 0.21
CA PHE A 34 3.69 2.81 0.09
C PHE A 34 2.55 3.76 0.46
N MET A 35 1.32 3.41 0.08
CA MET A 35 0.12 4.18 0.36
C MET A 35 -0.14 4.25 1.88
N ILE A 36 -0.11 3.11 2.58
CA ILE A 36 -0.22 3.06 4.04
C ILE A 36 0.96 3.76 4.72
N ALA A 37 2.20 3.51 4.28
CA ALA A 37 3.37 4.16 4.85
C ALA A 37 3.32 5.68 4.70
N SER A 38 2.77 6.20 3.60
CA SER A 38 2.55 7.63 3.44
C SER A 38 1.51 8.18 4.41
N LYS A 39 0.42 7.43 4.64
CA LYS A 39 -0.66 7.79 5.59
C LYS A 39 -0.18 7.78 7.04
N VAL A 40 0.77 6.91 7.35
CA VAL A 40 1.37 6.79 8.70
C VAL A 40 2.45 7.84 8.96
N VAL A 41 3.17 8.29 7.93
CA VAL A 41 4.32 9.22 8.07
C VAL A 41 3.95 10.68 7.83
N CYS A 42 2.93 10.97 7.01
CA CYS A 42 2.46 12.32 6.72
C CYS A 42 0.94 12.42 6.90
N ASP A 43 0.52 13.24 7.87
CA ASP A 43 -0.90 13.55 8.15
C ASP A 43 -1.62 14.20 6.96
N ASP A 44 -0.91 14.94 6.09
CA ASP A 44 -1.44 15.51 4.85
C ASP A 44 -1.33 14.51 3.68
N THR A 45 -2.00 13.36 3.80
CA THR A 45 -1.83 12.31 2.80
C THR A 45 -2.61 12.55 1.52
N TYR A 46 -1.97 12.22 0.40
CA TYR A 46 -2.61 12.08 -0.90
C TYR A 46 -3.89 11.24 -0.80
N SER A 47 -5.03 11.81 -1.23
CA SER A 47 -6.30 11.09 -1.31
C SER A 47 -6.17 9.86 -2.21
N ASN A 48 -7.07 8.88 -2.07
CA ASN A 48 -7.07 7.70 -2.95
C ASN A 48 -7.23 8.10 -4.43
N LYS A 49 -7.87 9.24 -4.72
CA LYS A 49 -7.92 9.83 -6.07
C LYS A 49 -6.56 10.34 -6.53
N SER A 50 -5.79 10.96 -5.65
CA SER A 50 -4.44 11.43 -5.94
C SER A 50 -3.49 10.25 -6.17
N TRP A 51 -3.64 9.15 -5.43
CA TRP A 51 -2.92 7.91 -5.69
C TRP A 51 -3.25 7.31 -7.07
N ALA A 52 -4.51 7.38 -7.51
CA ALA A 52 -4.91 6.97 -8.86
C ALA A 52 -4.21 7.78 -9.97
N VAL A 53 -3.94 9.07 -9.72
CA VAL A 53 -3.15 9.93 -10.62
C VAL A 53 -1.67 9.54 -10.59
N VAL A 54 -1.09 9.30 -9.41
CA VAL A 54 0.32 8.88 -9.25
C VAL A 54 0.62 7.57 -9.98
N VAL A 55 -0.32 6.63 -9.99
CA VAL A 55 -0.19 5.37 -10.74
C VAL A 55 -0.54 5.49 -12.22
N GLN A 56 -0.76 6.69 -12.74
CA GLN A 56 -0.99 6.99 -14.16
C GLN A 56 -2.10 6.12 -14.77
N GLY A 57 -3.20 5.90 -14.02
CA GLY A 57 -4.33 5.09 -14.49
C GLY A 57 -4.02 3.60 -14.64
N ARG A 58 -2.88 3.11 -14.12
CA ARG A 58 -2.58 1.67 -14.09
C ARG A 58 -3.46 0.89 -13.11
N PHE A 59 -4.20 1.58 -12.25
CA PHE A 59 -5.19 1.03 -11.31
C PHE A 59 -6.44 1.91 -11.30
N VAL A 60 -7.60 1.26 -11.25
CA VAL A 60 -8.88 1.96 -11.06
C VAL A 60 -9.01 2.32 -9.58
N LEU A 61 -9.72 3.42 -9.27
CA LEU A 61 -9.96 3.86 -7.88
C LEU A 61 -10.52 2.75 -6.99
N ARG A 62 -11.35 1.87 -7.56
CA ARG A 62 -11.93 0.70 -6.86
C ARG A 62 -10.86 -0.30 -6.43
N GLU A 63 -9.89 -0.60 -7.31
CA GLU A 63 -8.78 -1.49 -6.97
C GLU A 63 -7.89 -0.87 -5.88
N ILE A 64 -7.66 0.44 -5.93
CA ILE A 64 -6.87 1.14 -4.91
C ILE A 64 -7.57 1.08 -3.55
N ASN A 65 -8.89 1.30 -3.50
CA ASN A 65 -9.66 1.17 -2.26
C ASN A 65 -9.61 -0.27 -1.73
N GLN A 66 -9.76 -1.27 -2.61
CA GLN A 66 -9.70 -2.68 -2.21
C GLN A 66 -8.31 -3.07 -1.70
N MET A 67 -7.25 -2.58 -2.36
CA MET A 67 -5.87 -2.77 -1.91
C MET A 67 -5.59 -2.16 -0.54
N GLU A 68 -6.19 -1.01 -0.24
CA GLU A 68 -6.07 -0.36 1.07
C GLU A 68 -6.80 -1.16 2.16
N GLU A 69 -8.04 -1.56 1.89
CA GLU A 69 -8.87 -2.33 2.82
C GLU A 69 -8.21 -3.65 3.21
N GLU A 70 -7.68 -4.39 2.23
CA GLU A 70 -6.94 -5.62 2.48
C GLU A 70 -5.66 -5.34 3.28
N MET A 71 -4.91 -4.28 2.95
CA MET A 71 -3.71 -3.89 3.71
C MET A 71 -4.01 -3.56 5.17
N CYS A 72 -5.08 -2.80 5.42
CA CYS A 72 -5.53 -2.49 6.78
C CYS A 72 -5.95 -3.76 7.52
N THR A 73 -6.64 -4.69 6.86
CA THR A 73 -7.03 -5.98 7.44
C THR A 73 -5.80 -6.83 7.82
N TYR A 74 -4.69 -6.72 7.09
CA TYR A 74 -3.43 -7.39 7.45
C TYR A 74 -2.64 -6.70 8.57
N LEU A 75 -2.96 -5.44 8.88
CA LEU A 75 -2.29 -4.61 9.87
C LEU A 75 -3.00 -4.54 11.23
N GLU A 76 -4.30 -4.86 11.27
CA GLU A 76 -5.00 -5.24 12.51
C GLU A 76 -4.40 -6.53 13.12
#